data_AF-A0A9E5DTZ2-F1
#
_entry.id   AF-A0A9E5DTZ2-F1
#
_cell.length_a   1.000
_cell.length_b   1.000
_cell.length_c   1.000
_cell.angle_alpha   90.00
_cell.angle_beta   90.00
_cell.angle_gamma   90.00
#
_symmetry.space_group_name_H-M   'P 1'
#
loop_
_entity.id
_entity.type
_entity.pdbx_description
1 polymer ?
#
loop_
_entity_poly.entity_id
_entity_poly.type
_entity_poly.pdbx_seq_one_letter_code
_entity_poly.pdbx_strand_id
1 'polypeptide(L)'
;MTEADLAFGCPAGFARTGDRCLSTDGEAPNLDSVERALDAVAGDDAGVGPAEVTVITYELSVDSSEADSTVAATDGGADVVAGPDGSSAADSGGDAPAAGDSNSEVAVDAFDSAVGAVDTVALADSAKTDAVADSLADAKGETAQATDSTADLGLDSSTIPMADGATETTVVSDSAPIADSKADASGDGITDIAADGSTDGKIDTAGPQCAACDDNNSCTVGDCALPAASCSGQPAVDGAACSDGNACTGGETCIASACTAGIAIVCNDNKLCTDDSCQPAKGCVFSPNASACSDNNKCTVGDHCTKGTCGFVSVLACTDGNGCTVDSCDAGKGCQSVDATTACELGSLCFPGNCKSGVCVAAPPLDCNDGNPCTADACNVLVGCLKAPTTAPCEDGDKCTGGDSCAEGKCTSGKPIGCNDGNVCTDDSCQPATGCAHSANSAKCDDTDPCTLGDVCKNSLCTGPQTLDCNDANQCTDDSCIQFVGCAHLANSEPCNDGDACSVGEACDGKTCKPLAQASCSDTNPCTDDGCSSTVGCKITFNKAACTDGNSCTTGDTCGKGACVPGTVAVCDDSNPCTVDSCDKALGCKNLAGNNGSGCGPGKVCLGGACQ
;
A
#
# COMPACT_ATOMS: atom_id res chain seq x y z
N MET A 1 23.60 -7.57 -24.09
CA MET A 1 25.07 -7.44 -24.15
C MET A 1 25.42 -6.59 -25.36
N THR A 2 26.33 -5.62 -25.23
CA THR A 2 26.86 -4.79 -26.34
C THR A 2 27.93 -5.55 -27.13
N GLU A 3 28.16 -5.19 -28.40
CA GLU A 3 28.99 -5.89 -29.42
C GLU A 3 30.47 -6.22 -29.07
N ALA A 4 30.96 -5.94 -27.86
CA ALA A 4 32.38 -6.10 -27.52
C ALA A 4 32.80 -7.49 -27.00
N ASP A 5 31.87 -8.38 -26.63
CA ASP A 5 32.20 -9.65 -25.94
C ASP A 5 32.21 -10.90 -26.84
N LEU A 6 32.14 -10.77 -28.16
CA LEU A 6 31.93 -11.89 -29.11
C LEU A 6 33.19 -12.68 -29.51
N ALA A 7 34.23 -12.73 -28.67
CA ALA A 7 35.52 -13.36 -29.02
C ALA A 7 35.67 -14.85 -28.66
N PHE A 8 34.71 -15.47 -27.96
CA PHE A 8 34.77 -16.90 -27.63
C PHE A 8 33.85 -17.71 -28.57
N GLY A 9 34.44 -18.65 -29.32
CA GLY A 9 33.70 -19.57 -30.20
C GLY A 9 32.83 -20.55 -29.41
N CYS A 10 31.82 -21.15 -30.05
CA CYS A 10 30.95 -22.13 -29.39
C CYS A 10 31.75 -23.40 -28.98
N PRO A 11 31.44 -24.01 -27.82
CA PRO A 11 32.03 -25.28 -27.40
C PRO A 11 31.76 -26.41 -28.40
N ALA A 12 32.58 -27.47 -28.36
CA ALA A 12 32.39 -28.65 -29.21
C ALA A 12 31.02 -29.29 -28.94
N GLY A 13 30.24 -29.53 -30.01
CA GLY A 13 28.84 -30.02 -29.95
C GLY A 13 27.77 -28.94 -30.10
N PHE A 14 28.16 -27.67 -30.31
CA PHE A 14 27.24 -26.55 -30.51
C PHE A 14 27.58 -25.76 -31.79
N ALA A 15 26.56 -25.39 -32.56
CA ALA A 15 26.65 -24.55 -33.76
C ALA A 15 26.18 -23.13 -33.47
N ARG A 16 26.83 -22.13 -34.10
CA ARG A 16 26.47 -20.71 -33.95
C ARG A 16 25.23 -20.40 -34.78
N THR A 17 24.22 -19.79 -34.17
CA THR A 17 23.02 -19.29 -34.86
C THR A 17 22.66 -17.91 -34.32
N GLY A 18 23.13 -16.87 -35.01
CA GLY A 18 23.12 -15.50 -34.50
C GLY A 18 24.04 -15.35 -33.29
N ASP A 19 23.54 -14.71 -32.23
CA ASP A 19 24.29 -14.47 -30.99
C ASP A 19 24.22 -15.65 -30.00
N ARG A 20 23.76 -16.83 -30.45
CA ARG A 20 23.54 -18.01 -29.60
C ARG A 20 24.25 -19.25 -30.14
N CYS A 21 24.67 -20.13 -29.22
CA CYS A 21 25.19 -21.46 -29.52
C CYS A 21 24.08 -22.49 -29.28
N LEU A 22 23.69 -23.25 -30.31
CA LEU A 22 22.64 -24.28 -30.26
C LEU A 22 23.26 -25.67 -30.40
N SER A 23 22.79 -26.63 -29.61
CA SER A 23 23.26 -28.02 -29.69
C SER A 23 22.95 -28.60 -31.07
N THR A 24 23.91 -29.31 -31.66
CA THR A 24 23.77 -29.92 -32.99
C THR A 24 23.05 -31.27 -32.97
N ASP A 25 22.71 -31.77 -31.78
CA ASP A 25 22.49 -33.21 -31.59
C ASP A 25 21.01 -33.54 -31.27
N GLY A 26 20.16 -32.53 -31.07
CA GLY A 26 18.71 -32.70 -30.87
C GLY A 26 18.29 -33.36 -29.54
N GLU A 27 19.22 -33.69 -28.66
CA GLU A 27 18.97 -34.20 -27.31
C GLU A 27 19.16 -33.09 -26.26
N ALA A 28 18.31 -33.08 -25.22
CA ALA A 28 18.43 -32.16 -24.10
C ALA A 28 19.74 -32.42 -23.32
N PRO A 29 20.51 -31.38 -22.93
CA PRO A 29 21.78 -31.59 -22.26
C PRO A 29 21.59 -32.22 -20.87
N ASN A 30 22.35 -33.27 -20.58
CA ASN A 30 22.48 -33.84 -19.23
C ASN A 30 23.16 -32.82 -18.28
N LEU A 31 22.73 -32.80 -17.01
CA LEU A 31 23.26 -31.97 -15.91
C LEU A 31 24.81 -31.95 -15.86
N ASP A 32 25.47 -33.09 -16.10
CA ASP A 32 26.94 -33.22 -16.13
C ASP A 32 27.63 -32.37 -17.23
N SER A 33 26.90 -32.05 -18.31
CA SER A 33 27.39 -31.20 -19.40
C SER A 33 27.20 -29.71 -19.11
N VAL A 34 26.26 -29.36 -18.22
CA VAL A 34 26.00 -27.99 -17.76
C VAL A 34 27.01 -27.60 -16.68
N GLU A 35 27.35 -28.50 -15.75
CA GLU A 35 28.35 -28.25 -14.71
C GLU A 35 29.76 -28.00 -15.28
N ARG A 36 30.19 -28.74 -16.31
CA ARG A 36 31.47 -28.49 -16.99
C ARG A 36 31.54 -27.16 -17.74
N ALA A 37 30.41 -26.59 -18.16
CA ALA A 37 30.36 -25.28 -18.80
C ALA A 37 30.45 -24.14 -17.76
N LEU A 38 29.97 -24.38 -16.53
CA LEU A 38 30.09 -23.44 -15.41
C LEU A 38 31.54 -23.30 -14.93
N ASP A 39 32.28 -24.42 -14.84
CA ASP A 39 33.69 -24.42 -14.42
C ASP A 39 34.62 -23.72 -15.44
N ALA A 40 34.26 -23.68 -16.72
CA ALA A 40 35.05 -22.98 -17.74
C ALA A 40 34.91 -21.44 -17.69
N VAL A 41 33.88 -20.92 -17.02
CA VAL A 41 33.66 -19.48 -16.82
C VAL A 41 34.33 -18.99 -15.52
N ALA A 42 34.58 -19.89 -14.57
CA ALA A 42 35.22 -19.60 -13.29
C ALA A 42 36.76 -19.79 -13.31
N GLY A 43 37.42 -19.29 -14.35
CA GLY A 43 38.89 -19.25 -14.42
C GLY A 43 39.46 -18.05 -13.67
N ASP A 44 40.39 -18.32 -12.76
CA ASP A 44 41.08 -17.39 -11.85
C ASP A 44 41.59 -16.07 -12.48
N ASP A 45 41.52 -15.01 -11.67
CA ASP A 45 42.05 -13.64 -11.87
C ASP A 45 41.27 -12.70 -12.83
N ALA A 46 40.12 -12.19 -12.37
CA ALA A 46 39.75 -10.77 -12.49
C ALA A 46 38.46 -10.45 -11.71
N GLY A 47 38.51 -9.44 -10.84
CA GLY A 47 37.39 -9.02 -9.99
C GLY A 47 36.18 -8.51 -10.77
N VAL A 48 35.19 -9.36 -10.98
CA VAL A 48 33.85 -9.02 -11.47
C VAL A 48 32.83 -9.60 -10.49
N GLY A 49 31.91 -8.75 -10.00
CA GLY A 49 30.82 -9.14 -9.10
C GLY A 49 29.84 -10.14 -9.75
N PRO A 50 28.92 -10.73 -8.96
CA PRO A 50 28.12 -11.87 -9.41
C PRO A 50 27.24 -11.46 -10.60
N ALA A 51 27.47 -12.08 -11.76
CA ALA A 51 26.57 -12.01 -12.89
C ALA A 51 25.36 -12.92 -12.60
N GLU A 52 24.15 -12.36 -12.63
CA GLU A 52 22.93 -13.17 -12.56
C GLU A 52 22.81 -14.02 -13.82
N VAL A 53 22.93 -15.33 -13.67
CA VAL A 53 22.67 -16.32 -14.73
C VAL A 53 21.19 -16.69 -14.65
N THR A 54 20.37 -16.14 -15.55
CA THR A 54 18.97 -16.54 -15.68
C THR A 54 18.86 -17.81 -16.52
N VAL A 55 18.53 -18.94 -15.88
CA VAL A 55 18.18 -20.19 -16.57
C VAL A 55 16.67 -20.17 -16.85
N ILE A 56 16.27 -20.11 -18.12
CA ILE A 56 14.87 -20.24 -18.52
C ILE A 56 14.61 -21.68 -18.93
N THR A 57 13.90 -22.44 -18.09
CA THR A 57 13.32 -23.73 -18.44
C THR A 57 11.98 -23.53 -19.16
N TYR A 58 11.77 -24.24 -20.26
CA TYR A 58 10.47 -24.32 -20.93
C TYR A 58 9.87 -25.70 -20.65
N GLU A 59 8.67 -25.76 -20.08
CA GLU A 59 7.87 -26.99 -20.09
C GLU A 59 7.18 -27.13 -21.45
N LEU A 60 7.44 -28.24 -22.14
CA LEU A 60 6.75 -28.63 -23.36
C LEU A 60 5.37 -29.20 -23.01
N SER A 61 4.32 -28.41 -23.25
CA SER A 61 2.94 -28.91 -23.26
C SER A 61 2.75 -29.76 -24.53
N VAL A 62 2.76 -31.08 -24.38
CA VAL A 62 2.28 -31.99 -25.45
C VAL A 62 0.77 -32.10 -25.35
N ASP A 63 0.10 -31.45 -26.30
CA ASP A 63 -1.32 -31.61 -26.58
C ASP A 63 -1.56 -33.04 -27.09
N SER A 64 -2.22 -33.87 -26.30
CA SER A 64 -2.70 -35.19 -26.73
C SER A 64 -4.22 -35.20 -26.66
N SER A 65 -4.83 -34.68 -27.73
CA SER A 65 -6.18 -35.06 -28.12
C SER A 65 -6.12 -36.42 -28.82
N GLU A 66 -7.13 -37.25 -28.57
CA GLU A 66 -7.41 -38.60 -29.11
C GLU A 66 -6.82 -39.79 -28.31
N ALA A 67 -7.56 -40.26 -27.30
CA ALA A 67 -7.67 -41.71 -27.06
C ALA A 67 -9.03 -42.07 -26.43
N ASP A 68 -9.74 -42.83 -27.25
CA ASP A 68 -11.02 -43.51 -27.07
C ASP A 68 -11.19 -44.28 -25.75
N SER A 69 -12.43 -44.23 -25.29
CA SER A 69 -13.01 -45.05 -24.24
C SER A 69 -12.92 -46.56 -24.49
N THR A 70 -12.36 -47.33 -23.56
CA THR A 70 -12.92 -48.66 -23.24
C THR A 70 -12.65 -49.09 -21.79
N VAL A 71 -13.73 -49.62 -21.23
CA VAL A 71 -13.95 -50.28 -19.94
C VAL A 71 -12.92 -51.37 -19.60
N ALA A 72 -12.44 -51.41 -18.35
CA ALA A 72 -12.40 -52.63 -17.52
C ALA A 72 -11.99 -52.31 -16.07
N ALA A 73 -12.92 -52.54 -15.14
CA ALA A 73 -12.62 -52.73 -13.74
C ALA A 73 -12.08 -54.15 -13.52
N THR A 74 -10.98 -54.29 -12.78
CA THR A 74 -10.72 -55.49 -11.97
C THR A 74 -9.99 -55.13 -10.67
N ASP A 75 -10.52 -55.77 -9.64
CA ASP A 75 -10.15 -55.88 -8.23
C ASP A 75 -8.72 -56.36 -7.94
N GLY A 76 -8.25 -56.07 -6.71
CA GLY A 76 -7.34 -56.96 -5.98
C GLY A 76 -5.95 -56.41 -5.63
N GLY A 77 -5.65 -56.38 -4.32
CA GLY A 77 -4.32 -56.75 -3.83
C GLY A 77 -3.68 -55.81 -2.81
N ALA A 78 -4.05 -55.97 -1.54
CA ALA A 78 -3.20 -55.61 -0.42
C ALA A 78 -1.94 -56.49 -0.43
N ASP A 79 -0.79 -55.93 -0.06
CA ASP A 79 0.27 -56.75 0.54
C ASP A 79 0.97 -56.00 1.67
N VAL A 80 1.07 -56.73 2.78
CA VAL A 80 1.58 -56.32 4.09
C VAL A 80 2.86 -57.10 4.25
N VAL A 81 4.01 -56.45 4.39
CA VAL A 81 5.22 -57.14 4.84
C VAL A 81 5.87 -56.37 5.98
N ALA A 82 5.85 -57.05 7.12
CA ALA A 82 6.47 -56.70 8.38
C ALA A 82 8.00 -56.56 8.28
N GLY A 83 8.56 -55.84 9.25
CA GLY A 83 10.01 -55.77 9.49
C GLY A 83 10.63 -57.12 9.92
N PRO A 84 11.90 -57.08 10.34
CA PRO A 84 12.11 -57.29 11.77
C PRO A 84 13.23 -56.44 12.41
N ASP A 85 12.94 -56.10 13.66
CA ASP A 85 13.77 -56.19 14.88
C ASP A 85 15.16 -55.55 14.97
N GLY A 86 15.32 -54.77 16.05
CA GLY A 86 16.36 -55.10 17.02
C GLY A 86 16.92 -53.97 17.87
N SER A 87 16.33 -53.79 19.08
CA SER A 87 17.04 -53.59 20.37
C SER A 87 17.68 -52.21 20.61
N SER A 88 17.69 -51.60 21.80
CA SER A 88 17.43 -52.05 23.18
C SER A 88 17.29 -50.83 24.11
N ALA A 89 16.50 -51.02 25.17
CA ALA A 89 16.22 -50.08 26.26
C ALA A 89 17.31 -50.02 27.37
N ALA A 90 17.30 -48.93 28.15
CA ALA A 90 17.51 -48.84 29.62
C ALA A 90 17.34 -47.35 30.01
N ASP A 91 16.39 -46.88 30.83
CA ASP A 91 15.94 -47.16 32.21
C ASP A 91 16.61 -46.27 33.28
N SER A 92 15.79 -45.88 34.28
CA SER A 92 15.95 -45.07 35.50
C SER A 92 16.01 -43.54 35.31
N GLY A 93 15.08 -42.70 35.83
CA GLY A 93 14.42 -42.67 37.15
C GLY A 93 15.21 -41.70 38.05
N GLY A 94 14.70 -40.71 38.77
CA GLY A 94 13.41 -40.11 39.11
C GLY A 94 13.72 -39.07 40.22
N ASP A 95 12.95 -37.98 40.32
CA ASP A 95 12.57 -37.29 41.58
C ASP A 95 12.06 -35.86 41.31
N ALA A 96 10.84 -35.59 41.77
CA ALA A 96 10.21 -34.28 41.89
C ALA A 96 10.43 -33.75 43.33
N PRO A 97 10.19 -32.45 43.64
CA PRO A 97 8.80 -32.01 43.87
C PRO A 97 8.44 -30.53 43.55
N ALA A 98 7.13 -30.31 43.30
CA ALA A 98 6.26 -29.15 43.65
C ALA A 98 6.62 -27.73 43.13
N ALA A 99 5.71 -26.85 42.66
CA ALA A 99 4.26 -26.68 42.86
C ALA A 99 3.64 -25.70 41.82
N GLY A 100 2.32 -25.82 41.58
CA GLY A 100 1.34 -24.77 41.18
C GLY A 100 1.45 -24.22 39.74
N ASP A 101 0.39 -23.94 38.97
CA ASP A 101 -1.04 -23.85 39.25
C ASP A 101 -1.80 -23.87 37.90
N SER A 102 -2.90 -24.64 37.86
CA SER A 102 -4.22 -24.35 37.28
C SER A 102 -4.46 -23.82 35.84
N ASN A 103 -5.26 -24.64 35.12
CA ASN A 103 -6.37 -24.33 34.17
C ASN A 103 -6.12 -24.14 32.66
N SER A 104 -6.49 -25.17 31.89
CA SER A 104 -7.29 -25.00 30.67
C SER A 104 -8.27 -26.17 30.55
N GLU A 105 -9.57 -25.88 30.55
CA GLU A 105 -10.64 -26.86 30.39
C GLU A 105 -10.82 -27.21 28.92
N VAL A 106 -10.94 -28.51 28.69
CA VAL A 106 -11.33 -29.16 27.44
C VAL A 106 -12.84 -29.10 27.28
N ALA A 107 -13.32 -28.77 26.08
CA ALA A 107 -14.63 -29.22 25.60
C ALA A 107 -14.46 -29.87 24.22
N VAL A 108 -14.48 -31.19 24.25
CA VAL A 108 -14.79 -32.09 23.12
C VAL A 108 -16.27 -31.95 22.81
N ASP A 109 -16.63 -31.90 21.53
CA ASP A 109 -17.75 -32.67 21.00
C ASP A 109 -17.58 -32.91 19.50
N ALA A 110 -17.62 -34.19 19.14
CA ALA A 110 -17.78 -34.69 17.78
C ALA A 110 -19.27 -34.65 17.40
N PHE A 111 -19.60 -34.52 16.11
CA PHE A 111 -20.55 -35.41 15.41
C PHE A 111 -20.69 -35.03 13.91
N ASP A 112 -20.25 -35.97 13.07
CA ASP A 112 -21.00 -36.60 11.96
C ASP A 112 -21.34 -35.81 10.69
N SER A 113 -20.67 -36.22 9.62
CA SER A 113 -20.98 -35.94 8.22
C SER A 113 -22.15 -36.82 7.77
N ALA A 114 -23.28 -36.21 7.41
CA ALA A 114 -24.37 -36.90 6.71
C ALA A 114 -24.41 -36.51 5.23
N VAL A 115 -24.18 -37.52 4.40
CA VAL A 115 -24.44 -37.58 2.97
C VAL A 115 -25.96 -37.53 2.73
N GLY A 116 -26.39 -36.76 1.74
CA GLY A 116 -27.77 -36.76 1.23
C GLY A 116 -27.80 -36.36 -0.24
N ALA A 117 -27.83 -37.34 -1.13
CA ALA A 117 -28.09 -37.19 -2.55
C ALA A 117 -29.51 -37.65 -2.87
N VAL A 118 -30.33 -36.80 -3.50
CA VAL A 118 -31.36 -37.00 -4.57
C VAL A 118 -31.99 -35.59 -4.77
N ASP A 119 -32.36 -35.07 -5.94
CA ASP A 119 -32.92 -35.68 -7.14
C ASP A 119 -32.81 -34.72 -8.33
N THR A 120 -32.69 -35.28 -9.53
CA THR A 120 -32.71 -34.58 -10.82
C THR A 120 -34.15 -34.29 -11.27
N VAL A 121 -34.47 -33.06 -11.68
CA VAL A 121 -35.62 -32.79 -12.58
C VAL A 121 -35.28 -31.71 -13.62
N ALA A 122 -35.15 -32.20 -14.85
CA ALA A 122 -35.63 -31.68 -16.13
C ALA A 122 -35.53 -30.19 -16.50
N LEU A 123 -34.82 -29.99 -17.61
CA LEU A 123 -35.00 -28.96 -18.63
C LEU A 123 -36.48 -28.71 -18.97
N ALA A 124 -36.87 -27.44 -19.07
CA ALA A 124 -37.95 -27.00 -19.94
C ALA A 124 -37.63 -25.61 -20.51
N ASP A 125 -37.39 -25.62 -21.82
CA ASP A 125 -37.47 -24.49 -22.75
C ASP A 125 -38.81 -23.76 -22.61
N SER A 126 -38.79 -22.42 -22.67
CA SER A 126 -39.82 -21.60 -23.35
C SER A 126 -39.41 -20.13 -23.38
N ALA A 127 -39.05 -19.68 -24.59
CA ALA A 127 -39.01 -18.28 -24.97
C ALA A 127 -40.38 -17.60 -24.80
N LYS A 128 -40.39 -16.34 -24.34
CA LYS A 128 -41.11 -15.22 -24.99
C LYS A 128 -40.97 -13.87 -24.27
N THR A 129 -40.46 -12.91 -25.05
CA THR A 129 -40.90 -11.51 -25.25
C THR A 129 -40.80 -10.47 -24.14
N ASP A 130 -39.92 -9.49 -24.40
CA ASP A 130 -40.12 -8.03 -24.45
C ASP A 130 -41.02 -7.36 -23.41
N ALA A 131 -40.42 -6.45 -22.62
CA ALA A 131 -40.59 -4.99 -22.79
C ALA A 131 -40.49 -4.20 -21.46
N VAL A 132 -39.47 -3.32 -21.44
CA VAL A 132 -39.51 -1.90 -21.00
C VAL A 132 -39.38 -1.54 -19.50
N ALA A 133 -38.62 -0.44 -19.33
CA ALA A 133 -38.39 0.46 -18.19
C ALA A 133 -37.30 -0.02 -17.22
N ASP A 134 -36.04 0.41 -17.35
CA ASP A 134 -35.52 1.78 -17.14
C ASP A 134 -36.04 2.42 -15.85
N SER A 135 -35.17 2.51 -14.84
CA SER A 135 -35.01 3.71 -14.00
C SER A 135 -33.84 3.56 -13.03
N LEU A 136 -32.91 4.51 -13.17
CA LEU A 136 -32.19 5.22 -12.11
C LEU A 136 -30.77 4.77 -11.75
N ALA A 137 -29.84 5.40 -12.46
CA ALA A 137 -28.47 5.63 -12.04
C ALA A 137 -28.39 6.64 -10.87
N ASP A 138 -27.64 6.21 -9.87
CA ASP A 138 -26.60 6.84 -9.04
C ASP A 138 -26.37 8.36 -8.86
N ALA A 139 -25.85 8.59 -7.64
CA ALA A 139 -24.76 9.49 -7.24
C ALA A 139 -24.99 10.98 -6.89
N LYS A 140 -24.76 11.26 -5.60
CA LYS A 140 -23.95 12.39 -5.08
C LYS A 140 -22.49 12.05 -5.41
N GLY A 141 -21.57 12.87 -5.91
CA GLY A 141 -21.40 14.32 -5.84
C GLY A 141 -20.19 14.64 -4.96
N GLU A 142 -18.98 14.73 -5.52
CA GLU A 142 -17.82 15.36 -4.86
C GLU A 142 -16.78 15.94 -5.85
N THR A 143 -16.67 17.27 -5.75
CA THR A 143 -15.63 18.28 -6.03
C THR A 143 -14.24 17.93 -6.58
N ALA A 144 -13.75 18.75 -7.54
CA ALA A 144 -12.41 19.37 -7.53
C ALA A 144 -12.27 20.60 -8.47
N GLN A 145 -11.58 21.64 -7.95
CA GLN A 145 -11.01 22.87 -8.54
C GLN A 145 -10.00 22.61 -9.69
N ALA A 146 -9.49 23.51 -10.54
CA ALA A 146 -9.57 24.94 -10.96
C ALA A 146 -8.81 24.98 -12.33
N THR A 147 -8.83 25.95 -13.26
CA THR A 147 -8.49 27.38 -13.19
C THR A 147 -8.87 28.09 -14.50
N ASP A 148 -9.26 29.35 -14.33
CA ASP A 148 -9.50 30.51 -15.22
C ASP A 148 -8.80 30.61 -16.60
N SER A 149 -9.57 30.96 -17.64
CA SER A 149 -9.26 32.08 -18.55
C SER A 149 -10.47 32.49 -19.43
N THR A 150 -10.99 33.68 -19.12
CA THR A 150 -11.60 34.70 -20.00
C THR A 150 -13.09 34.63 -20.42
N ALA A 151 -13.78 35.69 -19.96
CA ALA A 151 -14.82 36.49 -20.63
C ALA A 151 -16.29 35.99 -20.63
N ASP A 152 -17.06 36.54 -19.68
CA ASP A 152 -18.28 37.36 -19.88
C ASP A 152 -19.13 37.03 -21.13
N LEU A 153 -20.39 36.62 -21.03
CA LEU A 153 -21.51 37.43 -20.54
C LEU A 153 -22.68 36.55 -20.06
N GLY A 154 -23.23 36.91 -18.91
CA GLY A 154 -24.55 36.50 -18.48
C GLY A 154 -25.64 37.34 -19.15
N LEU A 155 -26.77 36.65 -19.36
CA LEU A 155 -28.15 37.12 -19.26
C LEU A 155 -28.67 38.12 -20.30
N ASP A 156 -29.58 37.57 -21.11
CA ASP A 156 -30.94 38.05 -21.30
C ASP A 156 -31.13 39.54 -21.57
N SER A 157 -31.23 39.86 -22.86
CA SER A 157 -32.32 40.66 -23.42
C SER A 157 -32.03 40.88 -24.90
N SER A 158 -32.90 40.38 -25.78
CA SER A 158 -32.84 40.70 -27.21
C SER A 158 -34.19 41.23 -27.71
N THR A 159 -34.39 42.52 -27.45
CA THR A 159 -34.65 43.47 -28.55
C THR A 159 -33.26 43.86 -29.09
N ILE A 160 -32.95 44.01 -30.39
CA ILE A 160 -33.43 44.97 -31.40
C ILE A 160 -32.90 44.51 -32.82
N PRO A 161 -32.75 45.38 -33.85
CA PRO A 161 -33.57 45.71 -35.02
C PRO A 161 -33.06 45.02 -36.33
N MET A 162 -33.60 45.22 -37.54
CA MET A 162 -33.30 46.29 -38.52
C MET A 162 -34.18 46.01 -39.75
N ALA A 163 -35.14 46.87 -40.09
CA ALA A 163 -35.03 47.97 -41.06
C ALA A 163 -34.78 47.51 -42.51
N ASP A 164 -35.80 47.64 -43.38
CA ASP A 164 -35.68 48.55 -44.52
C ASP A 164 -37.01 48.94 -45.17
N GLY A 165 -37.08 50.19 -45.63
CA GLY A 165 -37.80 50.59 -46.84
C GLY A 165 -39.31 50.91 -46.75
N ALA A 166 -39.63 52.17 -46.48
CA ALA A 166 -40.93 52.77 -46.76
C ALA A 166 -41.21 52.91 -48.27
N THR A 167 -42.47 52.81 -48.69
CA THR A 167 -43.18 53.93 -49.36
C THR A 167 -44.69 53.67 -49.47
N GLU A 168 -45.42 54.68 -48.99
CA GLU A 168 -46.71 55.19 -49.49
C GLU A 168 -48.03 54.40 -49.32
N THR A 169 -48.85 54.96 -48.41
CA THR A 169 -50.19 55.52 -48.66
C THR A 169 -51.33 54.90 -47.84
N THR A 170 -52.02 55.82 -47.14
CA THR A 170 -53.37 55.81 -46.52
C THR A 170 -54.26 54.60 -46.84
N VAL A 171 -55.08 54.03 -45.94
CA VAL A 171 -56.34 54.61 -45.42
C VAL A 171 -56.82 53.89 -44.13
N VAL A 172 -57.58 54.63 -43.31
CA VAL A 172 -58.63 54.27 -42.32
C VAL A 172 -59.24 52.86 -42.56
N SER A 173 -59.54 52.00 -41.58
CA SER A 173 -60.73 52.05 -40.70
C SER A 173 -60.78 50.80 -39.80
N ASP A 174 -61.31 50.94 -38.58
CA ASP A 174 -62.40 50.18 -37.96
C ASP A 174 -62.48 48.65 -38.18
N SER A 175 -62.75 47.77 -37.20
CA SER A 175 -63.47 47.90 -35.94
C SER A 175 -63.26 46.63 -35.09
N ALA A 176 -63.67 46.72 -33.83
CA ALA A 176 -63.67 45.71 -32.77
C ALA A 176 -64.30 44.34 -33.13
N PRO A 177 -64.23 43.37 -32.20
CA PRO A 177 -65.48 43.09 -31.49
C PRO A 177 -65.35 42.87 -29.98
N ILE A 178 -66.19 43.62 -29.28
CA ILE A 178 -67.12 43.24 -28.21
C ILE A 178 -66.95 41.84 -27.59
N ALA A 179 -66.72 41.82 -26.27
CA ALA A 179 -67.32 40.85 -25.37
C ALA A 179 -67.84 41.57 -24.12
N ASP A 180 -69.14 41.39 -23.91
CA ASP A 180 -69.96 41.82 -22.78
C ASP A 180 -69.66 40.93 -21.56
N SER A 181 -69.47 41.51 -20.37
CA SER A 181 -70.41 41.39 -19.24
C SER A 181 -69.80 41.69 -17.85
N LYS A 182 -70.33 42.78 -17.28
CA LYS A 182 -70.67 43.05 -15.87
C LYS A 182 -69.63 42.84 -14.75
N ALA A 183 -69.28 43.96 -14.09
CA ALA A 183 -69.73 44.23 -12.73
C ALA A 183 -69.74 45.74 -12.43
N ASP A 184 -70.84 46.16 -11.81
CA ASP A 184 -71.23 47.48 -11.32
C ASP A 184 -70.50 47.82 -10.00
N ALA A 185 -70.09 49.08 -9.83
CA ALA A 185 -70.35 49.85 -8.61
C ALA A 185 -69.81 51.29 -8.68
N SER A 186 -70.76 52.23 -8.60
CA SER A 186 -70.69 53.51 -7.88
C SER A 186 -70.08 54.75 -8.56
N GLY A 187 -70.97 55.71 -8.85
CA GLY A 187 -70.79 57.09 -8.38
C GLY A 187 -70.52 58.15 -9.45
N ASP A 188 -71.58 58.78 -9.98
CA ASP A 188 -71.91 60.19 -9.71
C ASP A 188 -72.90 60.81 -10.73
N GLY A 189 -73.88 61.56 -10.19
CA GLY A 189 -74.59 62.65 -10.90
C GLY A 189 -75.76 62.23 -11.80
N ILE A 190 -76.96 61.92 -11.29
CA ILE A 190 -78.07 62.89 -11.05
C ILE A 190 -78.05 64.04 -12.10
N THR A 191 -79.04 64.22 -12.97
CA THR A 191 -80.46 64.42 -12.67
C THR A 191 -81.36 64.10 -13.87
N ASP A 192 -82.34 63.23 -13.66
CA ASP A 192 -83.65 63.34 -14.29
C ASP A 192 -84.70 63.46 -13.18
N ILE A 193 -85.78 64.19 -13.48
CA ILE A 193 -87.04 64.36 -12.73
C ILE A 193 -87.14 65.59 -11.82
N ALA A 194 -87.88 66.60 -12.31
CA ALA A 194 -89.21 66.98 -11.77
C ALA A 194 -89.84 67.98 -12.77
N ALA A 195 -90.93 67.63 -13.45
CA ALA A 195 -92.31 67.90 -13.03
C ALA A 195 -92.74 69.37 -13.17
N ASP A 196 -93.65 69.58 -14.14
CA ASP A 196 -94.68 70.62 -14.28
C ASP A 196 -94.31 72.12 -14.27
N GLY A 197 -95.21 72.94 -14.83
CA GLY A 197 -95.23 74.39 -14.59
C GLY A 197 -94.95 75.29 -15.80
N SER A 198 -95.94 75.43 -16.68
CA SER A 198 -96.00 76.45 -17.75
C SER A 198 -95.85 77.89 -17.25
N THR A 199 -95.14 78.74 -17.99
CA THR A 199 -95.40 80.18 -18.31
C THR A 199 -94.19 80.69 -19.13
N ASP A 200 -94.25 81.33 -20.30
CA ASP A 200 -95.25 82.20 -20.93
C ASP A 200 -94.89 82.50 -22.42
N GLY A 201 -95.90 82.84 -23.24
CA GLY A 201 -95.70 83.44 -24.58
C GLY A 201 -96.52 82.88 -25.75
N LYS A 202 -97.87 82.88 -25.64
CA LYS A 202 -98.82 82.60 -26.75
C LYS A 202 -98.50 83.43 -28.01
N ILE A 203 -98.76 82.98 -29.25
CA ILE A 203 -100.04 82.89 -29.99
C ILE A 203 -99.65 82.15 -31.32
N ASP A 204 -100.34 81.19 -31.93
CA ASP A 204 -101.77 81.11 -32.27
C ASP A 204 -102.22 79.66 -32.59
N THR A 205 -103.54 79.56 -32.68
CA THR A 205 -104.44 78.44 -32.85
C THR A 205 -104.32 77.55 -34.11
N ALA A 206 -104.69 76.27 -33.89
CA ALA A 206 -105.43 75.36 -34.77
C ALA A 206 -104.71 74.62 -35.93
N GLY A 207 -104.05 73.51 -35.59
CA GLY A 207 -103.93 72.31 -36.43
C GLY A 207 -104.46 71.09 -35.65
N PRO A 208 -105.06 70.06 -36.28
CA PRO A 208 -105.66 68.94 -35.57
C PRO A 208 -104.58 68.17 -34.79
N GLN A 209 -104.78 67.97 -33.49
CA GLN A 209 -103.90 67.13 -32.68
C GLN A 209 -104.08 65.68 -33.11
N CYS A 210 -103.09 65.14 -33.80
CA CYS A 210 -103.01 63.72 -34.16
C CYS A 210 -101.99 63.04 -33.23
N ALA A 211 -102.20 61.75 -32.95
CA ALA A 211 -101.33 60.99 -32.06
C ALA A 211 -100.06 60.58 -32.83
N ALA A 212 -98.89 60.83 -32.24
CA ALA A 212 -97.63 60.35 -32.80
C ALA A 212 -97.67 58.83 -32.91
N CYS A 213 -97.29 58.33 -34.07
CA CYS A 213 -97.20 56.91 -34.39
C CYS A 213 -95.96 56.69 -35.27
N ASP A 214 -95.63 55.45 -35.57
CA ASP A 214 -94.55 55.08 -36.49
C ASP A 214 -95.17 54.15 -37.55
N ASP A 215 -95.11 54.55 -38.81
CA ASP A 215 -95.63 53.74 -39.93
C ASP A 215 -94.60 52.71 -40.46
N ASN A 216 -93.45 52.58 -39.79
CA ASN A 216 -92.31 51.74 -40.15
C ASN A 216 -91.76 52.03 -41.56
N ASN A 217 -92.04 53.20 -42.13
CA ASN A 217 -91.45 53.66 -43.38
C ASN A 217 -90.46 54.78 -43.09
N SER A 218 -89.16 54.50 -43.21
CA SER A 218 -88.12 55.52 -43.00
C SER A 218 -88.13 56.65 -44.04
N CYS A 219 -88.96 56.55 -45.08
CA CYS A 219 -89.17 57.59 -46.09
C CYS A 219 -90.44 58.43 -45.88
N THR A 220 -90.98 58.42 -44.67
CA THR A 220 -92.02 59.32 -44.18
C THR A 220 -91.54 60.06 -42.93
N VAL A 221 -92.01 61.30 -42.76
CA VAL A 221 -91.69 62.16 -41.62
C VAL A 221 -92.96 62.75 -41.03
N GLY A 222 -92.96 62.97 -39.71
CA GLY A 222 -94.10 63.58 -39.02
C GLY A 222 -95.34 62.68 -38.99
N ASP A 223 -95.13 61.38 -38.81
CA ASP A 223 -96.14 60.33 -38.76
C ASP A 223 -97.23 60.62 -37.72
N CYS A 224 -98.47 60.58 -38.18
CA CYS A 224 -99.60 60.93 -37.34
C CYS A 224 -100.82 60.05 -37.57
N ALA A 225 -101.40 59.55 -36.48
CA ALA A 225 -102.65 58.79 -36.50
C ALA A 225 -103.81 59.67 -36.06
N LEU A 226 -104.82 59.81 -36.92
CA LEU A 226 -106.12 60.39 -36.57
C LEU A 226 -107.03 59.29 -35.98
N PRO A 227 -107.96 59.62 -35.06
CA PRO A 227 -108.86 58.63 -34.50
C PRO A 227 -109.74 58.04 -35.63
N ALA A 228 -109.49 56.77 -35.96
CA ALA A 228 -110.05 55.96 -37.06
C ALA A 228 -109.27 55.90 -38.42
N ALA A 229 -108.02 56.35 -38.48
CA ALA A 229 -107.12 56.13 -39.62
C ALA A 229 -105.83 55.38 -39.22
N SER A 230 -105.22 54.64 -40.15
CA SER A 230 -103.88 54.05 -39.99
C SER A 230 -102.81 55.14 -39.91
N CYS A 231 -101.68 54.84 -39.26
CA CYS A 231 -100.53 55.75 -39.19
C CYS A 231 -100.08 56.14 -40.62
N SER A 232 -99.87 57.44 -40.87
CA SER A 232 -99.40 57.96 -42.16
C SER A 232 -98.55 59.20 -41.90
N GLY A 233 -97.33 59.21 -42.44
CA GLY A 233 -96.48 60.40 -42.48
C GLY A 233 -96.59 61.21 -43.77
N GLN A 234 -95.92 62.38 -43.77
CA GLN A 234 -95.65 63.13 -45.00
C GLN A 234 -94.41 62.54 -45.70
N PRO A 235 -94.34 62.57 -47.04
CA PRO A 235 -93.14 62.14 -47.77
C PRO A 235 -91.86 62.78 -47.25
N ALA A 236 -90.85 61.98 -46.92
CA ALA A 236 -89.49 62.47 -46.71
C ALA A 236 -88.94 63.08 -48.00
N VAL A 237 -87.98 64.00 -47.87
CA VAL A 237 -87.34 64.63 -49.04
C VAL A 237 -86.58 63.58 -49.86
N ASP A 238 -86.70 63.65 -51.20
CA ASP A 238 -85.93 62.77 -52.07
C ASP A 238 -84.42 62.95 -51.83
N GLY A 239 -83.70 61.85 -51.66
CA GLY A 239 -82.30 61.84 -51.24
C GLY A 239 -82.06 61.79 -49.74
N ALA A 240 -83.11 61.82 -48.90
CA ALA A 240 -82.97 61.52 -47.48
C ALA A 240 -82.47 60.09 -47.28
N ALA A 241 -81.57 59.90 -46.31
CA ALA A 241 -81.11 58.57 -45.92
C ALA A 241 -82.29 57.77 -45.35
N CYS A 242 -82.42 56.53 -45.80
CA CYS A 242 -83.40 55.59 -45.29
C CYS A 242 -82.72 54.24 -45.09
N SER A 243 -83.46 53.24 -44.60
CA SER A 243 -83.01 51.86 -44.61
C SER A 243 -84.12 50.99 -45.17
N ASP A 244 -83.78 50.13 -46.12
CA ASP A 244 -84.68 49.10 -46.65
C ASP A 244 -84.64 47.81 -45.80
N GLY A 245 -83.94 47.85 -44.66
CA GLY A 245 -83.73 46.71 -43.78
C GLY A 245 -82.76 45.65 -44.33
N ASN A 246 -82.13 45.91 -45.48
CA ASN A 246 -81.14 45.02 -46.09
C ASN A 246 -79.71 45.52 -45.78
N ALA A 247 -79.05 44.88 -44.84
CA ALA A 247 -77.67 45.17 -44.46
C ALA A 247 -76.62 44.83 -45.55
N CYS A 248 -77.04 44.28 -46.70
CA CYS A 248 -76.18 44.01 -47.86
C CYS A 248 -76.21 45.09 -48.93
N THR A 249 -77.01 46.12 -48.73
CA THR A 249 -77.02 47.34 -49.52
C THR A 249 -76.66 48.48 -48.59
N GLY A 250 -75.87 49.43 -49.08
CA GLY A 250 -75.51 50.62 -48.31
C GLY A 250 -75.73 51.91 -49.10
N GLY A 251 -76.14 52.95 -48.39
CA GLY A 251 -76.37 54.28 -48.96
C GLY A 251 -77.76 54.44 -49.57
N GLU A 252 -78.76 53.78 -48.98
CA GLU A 252 -80.15 53.82 -49.40
C GLU A 252 -80.70 55.25 -49.31
N THR A 253 -81.49 55.63 -50.31
CA THR A 253 -82.11 56.96 -50.36
C THR A 253 -83.61 56.88 -50.67
N CYS A 254 -84.36 57.81 -50.09
CA CYS A 254 -85.77 57.98 -50.40
C CYS A 254 -85.95 58.54 -51.80
N ILE A 255 -86.80 57.88 -52.59
CA ILE A 255 -87.28 58.41 -53.87
C ILE A 255 -88.79 58.18 -53.90
N ALA A 256 -89.57 59.25 -54.02
CA ALA A 256 -91.02 59.20 -54.08
C ALA A 256 -91.66 58.40 -52.92
N SER A 257 -91.20 58.68 -51.68
CA SER A 257 -91.67 58.02 -50.44
C SER A 257 -91.36 56.52 -50.29
N ALA A 258 -90.53 55.95 -51.17
CA ALA A 258 -90.02 54.59 -51.06
C ALA A 258 -88.50 54.59 -50.86
N CYS A 259 -88.02 53.73 -49.97
CA CYS A 259 -86.59 53.54 -49.78
C CYS A 259 -86.04 52.70 -50.92
N THR A 260 -85.10 53.27 -51.69
CA THR A 260 -84.47 52.56 -52.81
C THR A 260 -83.14 51.97 -52.36
N ALA A 261 -82.94 50.69 -52.69
CA ALA A 261 -81.74 49.94 -52.33
C ALA A 261 -80.47 50.65 -52.82
N GLY A 262 -79.49 50.79 -51.94
CA GLY A 262 -78.21 51.40 -52.24
C GLY A 262 -77.26 50.49 -53.04
N ILE A 263 -75.97 50.75 -52.92
CA ILE A 263 -74.93 49.96 -53.59
C ILE A 263 -74.78 48.62 -52.87
N ALA A 264 -74.74 47.52 -53.63
CA ALA A 264 -74.51 46.20 -53.07
C ALA A 264 -73.11 46.09 -52.44
N ILE A 265 -73.07 45.68 -51.17
CA ILE A 265 -71.85 45.46 -50.40
C ILE A 265 -71.21 44.13 -50.86
N VAL A 266 -69.93 44.21 -51.25
CA VAL A 266 -69.13 43.01 -51.56
C VAL A 266 -68.48 42.54 -50.26
N CYS A 267 -68.94 41.39 -49.77
CA CYS A 267 -68.36 40.73 -48.62
C CYS A 267 -67.21 39.83 -49.09
N ASN A 268 -65.98 40.26 -48.85
CA ASN A 268 -64.78 39.46 -49.05
C ASN A 268 -63.79 39.79 -47.93
N ASP A 269 -63.43 38.81 -47.10
CA ASP A 269 -62.47 38.98 -46.01
C ASP A 269 -61.03 38.58 -46.39
N ASN A 270 -60.83 38.20 -47.66
CA ASN A 270 -59.60 37.69 -48.25
C ASN A 270 -59.04 36.43 -47.57
N LYS A 271 -59.87 35.67 -46.85
CA LYS A 271 -59.47 34.38 -46.27
C LYS A 271 -59.98 33.23 -47.12
N LEU A 272 -59.04 32.40 -47.60
CA LEU A 272 -59.36 31.23 -48.42
C LEU A 272 -60.27 30.20 -47.70
N CYS A 273 -60.21 30.16 -46.38
CA CYS A 273 -60.94 29.19 -45.55
C CYS A 273 -62.34 29.65 -45.13
N THR A 274 -62.85 30.72 -45.72
CA THR A 274 -64.21 31.19 -45.55
C THR A 274 -64.91 31.30 -46.89
N ASP A 275 -66.18 30.93 -46.90
CA ASP A 275 -67.10 31.23 -47.98
C ASP A 275 -67.82 32.53 -47.62
N ASP A 276 -67.53 33.56 -48.39
CA ASP A 276 -67.96 34.92 -48.09
C ASP A 276 -69.29 35.20 -48.77
N SER A 277 -70.30 35.53 -47.97
CA SER A 277 -71.66 35.77 -48.46
C SER A 277 -72.29 36.95 -47.74
N CYS A 278 -73.15 37.68 -48.43
CA CYS A 278 -73.94 38.72 -47.79
C CYS A 278 -75.35 38.21 -47.48
N GLN A 279 -75.72 38.25 -46.20
CA GLN A 279 -77.06 37.89 -45.73
C GLN A 279 -77.87 39.15 -45.42
N PRO A 280 -79.01 39.42 -46.08
CA PRO A 280 -79.74 40.68 -45.96
C PRO A 280 -80.07 41.15 -44.53
N ALA A 281 -80.29 40.22 -43.60
CA ALA A 281 -80.59 40.55 -42.20
C ALA A 281 -79.35 40.71 -41.29
N LYS A 282 -78.16 40.26 -41.72
CA LYS A 282 -76.95 40.18 -40.88
C LYS A 282 -75.74 40.90 -41.48
N GLY A 283 -75.83 41.35 -42.74
CA GLY A 283 -74.70 41.90 -43.48
C GLY A 283 -73.74 40.79 -43.90
N CYS A 284 -72.44 41.08 -43.89
CA CYS A 284 -71.42 40.11 -44.28
C CYS A 284 -71.32 38.93 -43.32
N VAL A 285 -71.39 37.72 -43.87
CA VAL A 285 -71.23 36.45 -43.15
C VAL A 285 -70.14 35.64 -43.83
N PHE A 286 -69.09 35.31 -43.07
CA PHE A 286 -67.93 34.55 -43.52
C PHE A 286 -68.00 33.15 -42.90
N SER A 287 -68.42 32.15 -43.67
CA SER A 287 -68.66 30.80 -43.16
C SER A 287 -67.43 29.92 -43.36
N PRO A 288 -66.87 29.29 -42.31
CA PRO A 288 -65.76 28.35 -42.48
C PRO A 288 -66.05 27.26 -43.50
N ASN A 289 -65.15 27.09 -44.48
CA ASN A 289 -65.21 26.00 -45.45
C ASN A 289 -64.18 24.90 -45.10
N ALA A 290 -64.24 23.79 -45.86
CA ALA A 290 -63.35 22.63 -45.72
C ALA A 290 -62.46 22.42 -46.96
N SER A 291 -62.23 23.49 -47.73
CA SER A 291 -61.43 23.45 -48.94
C SER A 291 -59.97 23.12 -48.64
N ALA A 292 -59.26 22.63 -49.65
CA ALA A 292 -57.81 22.55 -49.58
C ALA A 292 -57.24 23.97 -49.46
N CYS A 293 -56.26 24.12 -48.58
CA CYS A 293 -55.50 25.35 -48.43
C CYS A 293 -54.02 24.98 -48.34
N SER A 294 -53.15 25.99 -48.24
CA SER A 294 -51.73 25.80 -48.01
C SER A 294 -51.32 26.77 -46.92
N ASP A 295 -50.70 26.27 -45.85
CA ASP A 295 -50.05 27.13 -44.85
C ASP A 295 -48.62 27.51 -45.28
N ASN A 296 -48.20 27.04 -46.47
CA ASN A 296 -46.88 27.18 -47.07
C ASN A 296 -45.74 26.57 -46.24
N ASN A 297 -46.09 25.75 -45.26
CA ASN A 297 -45.14 25.01 -44.45
C ASN A 297 -44.89 23.64 -45.11
N LYS A 298 -43.67 23.41 -45.59
CA LYS A 298 -43.31 22.11 -46.20
C LYS A 298 -43.21 20.96 -45.20
N CYS A 299 -43.37 21.27 -43.90
CA CYS A 299 -43.36 20.32 -42.80
C CYS A 299 -44.74 19.87 -42.36
N THR A 300 -45.79 20.35 -42.99
CA THR A 300 -47.17 19.96 -42.72
C THR A 300 -47.69 19.16 -43.91
N VAL A 301 -48.49 18.13 -43.61
CA VAL A 301 -49.08 17.25 -44.61
C VAL A 301 -50.60 17.33 -44.47
N GLY A 302 -51.27 17.46 -45.62
CA GLY A 302 -52.73 17.47 -45.70
C GLY A 302 -53.34 18.78 -45.24
N ASP A 303 -52.80 19.90 -45.70
CA ASP A 303 -53.33 21.23 -45.39
C ASP A 303 -54.79 21.37 -45.87
N HIS A 304 -55.67 21.69 -44.93
CA HIS A 304 -57.09 21.87 -45.20
C HIS A 304 -57.70 22.88 -44.24
N CYS A 305 -58.76 23.53 -44.72
CA CYS A 305 -59.47 24.50 -43.92
C CYS A 305 -60.18 23.81 -42.75
N THR A 306 -59.81 24.22 -41.54
CA THR A 306 -60.44 23.79 -40.30
C THR A 306 -60.84 25.02 -39.51
N LYS A 307 -62.15 25.17 -39.24
CA LYS A 307 -62.70 26.27 -38.44
C LYS A 307 -62.29 27.68 -38.93
N GLY A 308 -62.17 27.87 -40.24
CA GLY A 308 -61.90 29.19 -40.85
C GLY A 308 -60.41 29.54 -40.93
N THR A 309 -59.52 28.64 -40.53
CA THR A 309 -58.06 28.78 -40.65
C THR A 309 -57.48 27.57 -41.38
N CYS A 310 -56.37 27.78 -42.08
CA CYS A 310 -55.65 26.67 -42.69
C CYS A 310 -54.95 25.85 -41.60
N GLY A 311 -55.39 24.63 -41.41
CA GLY A 311 -54.77 23.65 -40.51
C GLY A 311 -54.16 22.50 -41.31
N PHE A 312 -53.54 21.55 -40.63
CA PHE A 312 -52.89 20.40 -41.24
C PHE A 312 -53.27 19.10 -40.52
N VAL A 313 -53.05 17.96 -41.16
CA VAL A 313 -53.38 16.63 -40.59
C VAL A 313 -52.25 16.12 -39.70
N SER A 314 -51.00 16.22 -40.17
CA SER A 314 -49.83 15.75 -39.44
C SER A 314 -48.58 16.54 -39.80
N VAL A 315 -47.61 16.56 -38.88
CA VAL A 315 -46.26 17.03 -39.16
C VAL A 315 -45.49 15.95 -39.92
N LEU A 316 -44.74 16.36 -40.94
CA LEU A 316 -43.88 15.52 -41.74
C LEU A 316 -42.74 14.95 -40.88
N ALA A 317 -42.65 13.63 -40.79
CA ALA A 317 -41.54 12.96 -40.12
C ALA A 317 -40.30 13.00 -41.02
N CYS A 318 -39.27 13.73 -40.57
CA CYS A 318 -38.05 13.95 -41.36
C CYS A 318 -36.91 12.99 -41.06
N THR A 319 -37.17 11.87 -40.38
CA THR A 319 -36.10 10.98 -39.97
C THR A 319 -35.47 10.24 -41.15
N ASP A 320 -34.15 10.29 -41.26
CA ASP A 320 -33.39 9.57 -42.28
C ASP A 320 -32.90 8.19 -41.80
N GLY A 321 -33.16 7.86 -40.52
CA GLY A 321 -32.75 6.61 -39.88
C GLY A 321 -31.25 6.55 -39.51
N ASN A 322 -30.51 7.64 -39.64
CA ASN A 322 -29.11 7.74 -39.30
C ASN A 322 -28.93 8.40 -37.92
N GLY A 323 -28.41 7.64 -36.96
CA GLY A 323 -28.13 8.16 -35.60
C GLY A 323 -27.04 9.24 -35.53
N CYS A 324 -26.35 9.51 -36.65
CA CYS A 324 -25.34 10.57 -36.76
C CYS A 324 -25.80 11.84 -37.46
N THR A 325 -27.10 11.97 -37.70
CA THR A 325 -27.72 13.19 -38.15
C THR A 325 -28.81 13.60 -37.17
N VAL A 326 -28.95 14.91 -36.97
CA VAL A 326 -30.11 15.49 -36.31
C VAL A 326 -31.07 15.91 -37.41
N ASP A 327 -32.17 15.20 -37.49
CA ASP A 327 -33.23 15.45 -38.44
C ASP A 327 -34.15 16.56 -37.93
N SER A 328 -34.34 17.58 -38.75
CA SER A 328 -35.23 18.70 -38.48
C SER A 328 -36.08 18.99 -39.70
N CYS A 329 -37.21 19.64 -39.48
CA CYS A 329 -38.04 20.14 -40.56
C CYS A 329 -38.06 21.66 -40.56
N ASP A 330 -37.57 22.25 -41.64
CA ASP A 330 -37.64 23.69 -41.88
C ASP A 330 -38.87 24.02 -42.72
N ALA A 331 -39.70 24.94 -42.24
CA ALA A 331 -40.98 25.24 -42.88
C ALA A 331 -40.86 25.70 -44.35
N GLY A 332 -39.75 26.32 -44.75
CA GLY A 332 -39.54 26.80 -46.13
C GLY A 332 -38.81 25.80 -47.04
N LYS A 333 -37.98 24.93 -46.46
CA LYS A 333 -37.08 24.02 -47.20
C LYS A 333 -37.46 22.55 -47.09
N GLY A 334 -38.32 22.18 -46.13
CA GLY A 334 -38.69 20.79 -45.84
C GLY A 334 -37.67 20.11 -44.93
N CYS A 335 -37.61 18.78 -45.01
CA CYS A 335 -36.70 17.97 -44.21
C CYS A 335 -35.23 18.29 -44.47
N GLN A 336 -34.47 18.44 -43.38
CA GLN A 336 -33.03 18.65 -43.38
C GLN A 336 -32.40 17.79 -42.30
N SER A 337 -31.26 17.20 -42.63
CA SER A 337 -30.42 16.42 -41.73
C SER A 337 -29.09 17.16 -41.56
N VAL A 338 -28.71 17.50 -40.34
CA VAL A 338 -27.40 18.11 -40.03
C VAL A 338 -26.57 17.14 -39.19
N ASP A 339 -25.24 17.19 -39.31
CA ASP A 339 -24.37 16.29 -38.57
C ASP A 339 -24.61 16.41 -37.05
N ALA A 340 -24.90 15.28 -36.42
CA ALA A 340 -24.97 15.19 -34.96
C ALA A 340 -23.57 15.26 -34.36
N THR A 341 -23.43 15.89 -33.20
CA THR A 341 -22.19 15.92 -32.40
C THR A 341 -22.21 14.89 -31.25
N THR A 342 -23.26 14.08 -31.18
CA THR A 342 -23.47 13.10 -30.11
C THR A 342 -22.73 11.79 -30.37
N ALA A 343 -22.58 10.99 -29.31
CA ALA A 343 -22.13 9.61 -29.42
C ALA A 343 -23.10 8.80 -30.29
N CYS A 344 -22.55 7.84 -31.00
CA CYS A 344 -23.30 6.89 -31.80
C CYS A 344 -22.82 5.47 -31.46
N GLU A 345 -23.72 4.50 -31.54
CA GLU A 345 -23.39 3.11 -31.20
C GLU A 345 -23.16 2.31 -32.47
N LEU A 346 -22.01 1.63 -32.57
CA LEU A 346 -21.72 0.67 -33.64
C LEU A 346 -22.31 -0.72 -33.33
N GLY A 347 -23.35 -0.78 -32.48
CA GLY A 347 -23.97 -2.01 -32.01
C GLY A 347 -23.16 -2.77 -30.95
N SER A 348 -22.21 -2.11 -30.27
CA SER A 348 -21.44 -2.68 -29.16
C SER A 348 -21.05 -1.62 -28.15
N LEU A 349 -21.35 -1.87 -26.87
CA LEU A 349 -20.96 -1.00 -25.75
C LEU A 349 -19.43 -0.89 -25.57
N CYS A 350 -18.66 -1.78 -26.21
CA CYS A 350 -17.20 -1.78 -26.15
C CYS A 350 -16.52 -0.92 -27.20
N PHE A 351 -17.28 -0.52 -28.20
CA PHE A 351 -16.78 0.26 -29.32
C PHE A 351 -17.72 1.46 -29.47
N PRO A 352 -17.67 2.41 -28.51
CA PRO A 352 -18.41 3.64 -28.65
C PRO A 352 -17.98 4.32 -29.94
N GLY A 353 -18.92 4.92 -30.64
CA GLY A 353 -18.70 5.68 -31.85
C GLY A 353 -18.88 7.17 -31.59
N ASN A 354 -18.22 7.97 -32.42
CA ASN A 354 -18.51 9.40 -32.51
C ASN A 354 -18.96 9.72 -33.92
N CYS A 355 -19.88 10.67 -34.05
CA CYS A 355 -20.31 11.13 -35.36
C CYS A 355 -19.26 12.04 -35.99
N LYS A 356 -18.87 11.72 -37.23
CA LYS A 356 -17.97 12.54 -38.04
C LYS A 356 -18.47 12.57 -39.46
N SER A 357 -18.89 13.74 -39.93
CA SER A 357 -19.44 13.94 -41.29
C SER A 357 -20.62 13.02 -41.59
N GLY A 358 -21.57 12.94 -40.65
CA GLY A 358 -22.79 12.12 -40.78
C GLY A 358 -22.56 10.61 -40.68
N VAL A 359 -21.35 10.16 -40.39
CA VAL A 359 -21.00 8.73 -40.26
C VAL A 359 -20.54 8.44 -38.84
N CYS A 360 -21.02 7.33 -38.28
CA CYS A 360 -20.53 6.83 -37.01
C CYS A 360 -19.13 6.24 -37.21
N VAL A 361 -18.11 6.89 -36.65
CA VAL A 361 -16.73 6.40 -36.69
C VAL A 361 -16.35 5.82 -35.33
N ALA A 362 -15.63 4.71 -35.33
CA ALA A 362 -15.18 4.06 -34.11
C ALA A 362 -14.30 5.01 -33.28
N ALA A 363 -14.65 5.19 -32.01
CA ALA A 363 -13.74 5.76 -31.02
C ALA A 363 -12.71 4.69 -30.59
N PRO A 364 -11.70 5.06 -29.79
CA PRO A 364 -10.89 4.07 -29.09
C PRO A 364 -11.78 3.07 -28.35
N PRO A 365 -11.39 1.78 -28.27
CA PRO A 365 -12.13 0.79 -27.49
C PRO A 365 -12.36 1.28 -26.06
N LEU A 366 -13.52 0.95 -25.50
CA LEU A 366 -13.83 1.26 -24.11
C LEU A 366 -12.75 0.64 -23.21
N ASP A 367 -11.96 1.49 -22.55
CA ASP A 367 -10.96 1.05 -21.58
C ASP A 367 -11.68 0.66 -20.29
N CYS A 368 -11.76 -0.66 -20.08
CA CYS A 368 -12.37 -1.20 -18.89
C CYS A 368 -11.40 -1.33 -17.73
N ASN A 369 -10.14 -0.89 -17.82
CA ASN A 369 -9.17 -1.04 -16.73
C ASN A 369 -9.57 -0.20 -15.50
N ASP A 370 -9.75 -0.83 -14.33
CA ASP A 370 -10.06 -0.13 -13.06
C ASP A 370 -8.84 -0.01 -12.14
N GLY A 371 -7.67 -0.47 -12.59
CA GLY A 371 -6.44 -0.49 -11.83
C GLY A 371 -6.42 -1.51 -10.69
N ASN A 372 -7.42 -2.39 -10.57
CA ASN A 372 -7.42 -3.45 -9.58
C ASN A 372 -6.74 -4.71 -10.16
N PRO A 373 -5.55 -5.12 -9.65
CA PRO A 373 -4.87 -6.33 -10.11
C PRO A 373 -5.67 -7.62 -9.85
N CYS A 374 -6.67 -7.57 -8.97
CA CYS A 374 -7.52 -8.71 -8.61
C CYS A 374 -8.79 -8.85 -9.44
N THR A 375 -8.94 -8.06 -10.50
CA THR A 375 -9.99 -8.23 -11.48
C THR A 375 -9.40 -8.41 -12.88
N ALA A 376 -9.97 -9.38 -13.60
CA ALA A 376 -9.75 -9.52 -15.03
C ALA A 376 -10.76 -8.63 -15.74
N ASP A 377 -10.22 -7.63 -16.42
CA ASP A 377 -10.99 -6.58 -17.04
C ASP A 377 -11.30 -6.97 -18.48
N ALA A 378 -12.58 -7.11 -18.76
CA ALA A 378 -13.06 -7.48 -20.08
C ALA A 378 -14.20 -6.58 -20.48
N CYS A 379 -14.20 -6.15 -21.73
CA CYS A 379 -15.36 -5.47 -22.28
C CYS A 379 -16.29 -6.49 -22.95
N ASN A 380 -17.53 -6.56 -22.45
CA ASN A 380 -18.61 -7.34 -23.05
C ASN A 380 -19.46 -6.45 -23.95
N VAL A 381 -19.67 -6.88 -25.19
CA VAL A 381 -20.35 -6.07 -26.22
C VAL A 381 -21.80 -5.70 -25.89
N LEU A 382 -22.47 -6.44 -25.01
CA LEU A 382 -23.86 -6.24 -24.62
C LEU A 382 -24.02 -5.57 -23.25
N VAL A 383 -23.07 -5.79 -22.33
CA VAL A 383 -23.17 -5.33 -20.93
C VAL A 383 -22.16 -4.21 -20.62
N GLY A 384 -21.16 -3.98 -21.47
CA GLY A 384 -20.08 -3.02 -21.23
C GLY A 384 -18.96 -3.65 -20.40
N CYS A 385 -18.36 -2.88 -19.49
CA CYS A 385 -17.23 -3.36 -18.70
C CYS A 385 -17.64 -4.42 -17.67
N LEU A 386 -16.96 -5.57 -17.73
CA LEU A 386 -17.04 -6.66 -16.77
C LEU A 386 -15.72 -6.76 -16.00
N LYS A 387 -15.86 -7.08 -14.71
CA LYS A 387 -14.78 -7.20 -13.72
C LYS A 387 -14.88 -8.56 -13.05
N ALA A 388 -14.19 -9.56 -13.58
CA ALA A 388 -14.23 -10.90 -13.01
C ALA A 388 -13.13 -11.06 -11.96
N PRO A 389 -13.42 -11.50 -10.72
CA PRO A 389 -12.40 -11.81 -9.73
C PRO A 389 -11.36 -12.79 -10.27
N THR A 390 -10.09 -12.56 -9.99
CA THR A 390 -8.98 -13.46 -10.34
C THR A 390 -8.35 -14.07 -9.10
N THR A 391 -7.47 -15.05 -9.31
CA THR A 391 -6.56 -15.62 -8.30
C THR A 391 -5.11 -15.28 -8.62
N ALA A 392 -4.89 -14.19 -9.36
CA ALA A 392 -3.55 -13.76 -9.75
C ALA A 392 -2.74 -13.30 -8.53
N PRO A 393 -1.40 -13.27 -8.63
CA PRO A 393 -0.57 -12.60 -7.65
C PRO A 393 -0.93 -11.12 -7.56
N CYS A 394 -0.86 -10.56 -6.36
CA CYS A 394 -1.05 -9.14 -6.09
C CYS A 394 -0.12 -8.71 -4.96
N GLU A 395 -0.17 -7.44 -4.58
CA GLU A 395 0.53 -6.91 -3.42
C GLU A 395 -0.52 -6.27 -2.51
N ASP A 396 -0.64 -6.74 -1.27
CA ASP A 396 -1.62 -6.21 -0.31
C ASP A 396 -1.14 -4.93 0.41
N GLY A 397 0.13 -4.57 0.18
CA GLY A 397 0.80 -3.42 0.77
C GLY A 397 1.43 -3.67 2.14
N ASP A 398 1.27 -4.87 2.70
CA ASP A 398 1.95 -5.32 3.91
C ASP A 398 3.28 -5.99 3.53
N LYS A 399 4.40 -5.31 3.82
CA LYS A 399 5.74 -5.84 3.56
C LYS A 399 6.11 -7.04 4.44
N CYS A 400 5.24 -7.44 5.36
CA CYS A 400 5.40 -8.59 6.23
C CYS A 400 4.72 -9.85 5.71
N THR A 401 4.06 -9.78 4.56
CA THR A 401 3.45 -10.91 3.89
C THR A 401 4.12 -11.11 2.54
N GLY A 402 4.11 -12.36 2.08
CA GLY A 402 4.70 -12.73 0.81
C GLY A 402 3.84 -13.77 0.11
N GLY A 403 3.77 -13.66 -1.22
CA GLY A 403 2.89 -14.48 -2.03
C GLY A 403 1.42 -14.11 -1.86
N ASP A 404 1.13 -12.81 -1.74
CA ASP A 404 -0.25 -12.34 -1.68
C ASP A 404 -0.98 -12.72 -2.97
N SER A 405 -2.26 -13.03 -2.82
CA SER A 405 -3.07 -13.55 -3.92
C SER A 405 -4.46 -12.97 -3.88
N CYS A 406 -5.04 -12.85 -5.07
CA CYS A 406 -6.38 -12.34 -5.20
C CYS A 406 -7.41 -13.38 -4.75
N ALA A 407 -8.36 -12.93 -3.94
CA ALA A 407 -9.57 -13.67 -3.60
C ALA A 407 -10.76 -12.72 -3.60
N GLU A 408 -11.84 -13.10 -4.28
CA GLU A 408 -13.08 -12.32 -4.35
C GLU A 408 -12.88 -10.85 -4.81
N GLY A 409 -11.91 -10.62 -5.70
CA GLY A 409 -11.63 -9.30 -6.27
C GLY A 409 -10.81 -8.39 -5.36
N LYS A 410 -10.27 -8.91 -4.25
CA LYS A 410 -9.40 -8.20 -3.33
C LYS A 410 -8.07 -8.92 -3.17
N CYS A 411 -7.02 -8.15 -2.97
CA CYS A 411 -5.74 -8.75 -2.60
C CYS A 411 -5.82 -9.26 -1.16
N THR A 412 -5.48 -10.52 -0.96
CA THR A 412 -5.45 -11.15 0.36
C THR A 412 -4.02 -11.47 0.75
N SER A 413 -3.70 -11.15 2.00
CA SER A 413 -2.39 -11.36 2.59
C SER A 413 -1.94 -12.80 2.47
N GLY A 414 -0.73 -12.97 1.94
CA GLY A 414 -0.05 -14.23 1.85
C GLY A 414 0.50 -14.69 3.19
N LYS A 415 1.52 -15.55 3.13
CA LYS A 415 2.14 -16.08 4.34
C LYS A 415 3.02 -15.01 5.01
N PRO A 416 3.01 -14.89 6.35
CA PRO A 416 3.96 -14.03 7.05
C PRO A 416 5.40 -14.39 6.71
N ILE A 417 6.20 -13.38 6.36
CA ILE A 417 7.63 -13.53 6.15
C ILE A 417 8.35 -13.61 7.49
N GLY A 418 9.38 -14.46 7.57
CA GLY A 418 10.23 -14.57 8.76
C GLY A 418 11.30 -13.49 8.73
N CYS A 419 11.32 -12.61 9.71
CA CYS A 419 12.33 -11.54 9.84
C CYS A 419 13.52 -11.92 10.71
N ASN A 420 13.75 -13.21 10.96
CA ASN A 420 14.88 -13.62 11.79
C ASN A 420 16.20 -13.46 11.01
N ASP A 421 17.09 -12.58 11.48
CA ASP A 421 18.40 -12.33 10.86
C ASP A 421 19.53 -13.23 11.40
N GLY A 422 19.20 -14.11 12.36
CA GLY A 422 20.12 -15.01 13.02
C GLY A 422 21.03 -14.34 14.06
N ASN A 423 20.89 -13.04 14.29
CA ASN A 423 21.70 -12.30 15.25
C ASN A 423 21.01 -12.27 16.62
N VAL A 424 21.65 -12.89 17.62
CA VAL A 424 21.11 -12.94 18.99
C VAL A 424 21.00 -11.55 19.64
N CYS A 425 21.72 -10.56 19.09
CA CYS A 425 21.78 -9.19 19.56
C CYS A 425 20.79 -8.24 18.91
N THR A 426 19.83 -8.78 18.17
CA THR A 426 18.70 -8.04 17.60
C THR A 426 17.39 -8.68 18.04
N ASP A 427 16.40 -7.82 18.30
CA ASP A 427 15.01 -8.21 18.42
C ASP A 427 14.36 -8.01 17.06
N ASP A 428 14.01 -9.12 16.44
CA ASP A 428 13.40 -9.15 15.11
C ASP A 428 11.91 -8.88 15.19
N SER A 429 11.45 -7.94 14.38
CA SER A 429 10.05 -7.65 14.21
C SER A 429 9.75 -7.38 12.75
N CYS A 430 8.50 -7.61 12.36
CA CYS A 430 8.04 -7.17 11.06
C CYS A 430 7.04 -6.03 11.22
N GLN A 431 7.29 -4.93 10.51
CA GLN A 431 6.46 -3.74 10.51
C GLN A 431 5.77 -3.60 9.15
N PRO A 432 4.44 -3.60 9.04
CA PRO A 432 3.75 -3.70 7.75
C PRO A 432 4.18 -2.66 6.70
N ALA A 433 4.47 -1.43 7.13
CA ALA A 433 4.87 -0.36 6.20
C ALA A 433 6.34 -0.43 5.76
N THR A 434 7.23 -0.99 6.58
CA THR A 434 8.69 -0.92 6.37
C THR A 434 9.34 -2.28 6.13
N GLY A 435 8.65 -3.38 6.43
CA GLY A 435 9.16 -4.75 6.37
C GLY A 435 9.92 -5.13 7.64
N CYS A 436 10.91 -6.01 7.49
CA CYS A 436 11.72 -6.49 8.60
C CYS A 436 12.51 -5.37 9.28
N ALA A 437 12.48 -5.36 10.60
CA ALA A 437 13.20 -4.44 11.47
C ALA A 437 13.93 -5.24 12.56
N HIS A 438 15.23 -4.97 12.69
CA HIS A 438 16.14 -5.67 13.61
C HIS A 438 16.67 -4.65 14.63
N SER A 439 16.03 -4.58 15.79
CA SER A 439 16.37 -3.58 16.80
C SER A 439 17.47 -4.10 17.72
N ALA A 440 18.57 -3.38 17.86
CA ALA A 440 19.65 -3.76 18.77
C ALA A 440 19.11 -3.99 20.19
N ASN A 441 19.42 -5.15 20.77
CA ASN A 441 19.05 -5.48 22.14
C ASN A 441 20.29 -5.47 23.07
N SER A 442 20.07 -5.78 24.35
CA SER A 442 21.10 -5.84 25.38
C SER A 442 21.12 -7.19 26.11
N ALA A 443 20.66 -8.24 25.43
CA ALA A 443 20.65 -9.58 25.97
C ALA A 443 22.08 -10.10 26.20
N LYS A 444 22.18 -11.19 26.97
CA LYS A 444 23.43 -11.96 27.04
C LYS A 444 23.64 -12.68 25.71
N CYS A 445 24.88 -12.77 25.31
CA CYS A 445 25.29 -13.45 24.10
C CYS A 445 26.62 -14.17 24.36
N ASP A 446 27.22 -14.73 23.32
CA ASP A 446 28.56 -15.34 23.34
C ASP A 446 29.29 -14.76 22.12
N ASP A 447 30.38 -14.01 22.34
CA ASP A 447 31.16 -13.41 21.25
C ASP A 447 32.18 -14.40 20.64
N THR A 448 32.16 -15.65 21.12
CA THR A 448 33.03 -16.76 20.76
C THR A 448 34.51 -16.55 21.09
N ASP A 449 34.85 -15.44 21.75
CA ASP A 449 36.20 -15.20 22.23
C ASP A 449 36.36 -15.80 23.64
N PRO A 450 37.14 -16.88 23.80
CA PRO A 450 37.38 -17.46 25.12
C PRO A 450 38.17 -16.52 26.05
N CYS A 451 38.68 -15.40 25.55
CA CYS A 451 39.44 -14.40 26.30
C CYS A 451 38.61 -13.23 26.84
N THR A 452 37.30 -13.27 26.61
CA THR A 452 36.37 -12.28 27.15
C THR A 452 35.39 -12.93 28.12
N LEU A 453 34.79 -12.12 28.97
CA LEU A 453 33.79 -12.54 29.94
C LEU A 453 32.62 -11.57 29.98
N GLY A 454 31.44 -12.13 30.29
CA GLY A 454 30.24 -11.34 30.54
C GLY A 454 29.67 -10.72 29.27
N ASP A 455 29.71 -11.49 28.18
CA ASP A 455 29.32 -11.04 26.86
C ASP A 455 27.86 -10.57 26.82
N VAL A 456 27.70 -9.38 26.28
CA VAL A 456 26.41 -8.70 26.17
C VAL A 456 26.31 -8.02 24.82
N CYS A 457 25.08 -7.98 24.35
CA CYS A 457 24.75 -7.28 23.14
C CYS A 457 24.87 -5.78 23.33
N LYS A 458 25.59 -5.14 22.41
CA LYS A 458 25.73 -3.69 22.34
C LYS A 458 25.80 -3.27 20.88
N ASN A 459 24.86 -2.43 20.46
CA ASN A 459 24.76 -1.94 19.09
C ASN A 459 24.74 -3.09 18.06
N SER A 460 23.91 -4.11 18.30
CA SER A 460 23.76 -5.32 17.46
C SER A 460 25.00 -6.20 17.34
N LEU A 461 26.03 -5.96 18.15
CA LEU A 461 27.23 -6.78 18.22
C LEU A 461 27.31 -7.44 19.59
N CYS A 462 27.65 -8.73 19.63
CA CYS A 462 28.03 -9.37 20.87
C CYS A 462 29.43 -8.92 21.27
N THR A 463 29.57 -8.35 22.46
CA THR A 463 30.85 -7.86 22.95
C THR A 463 31.09 -8.34 24.37
N GLY A 464 32.27 -8.91 24.62
CA GLY A 464 32.77 -9.20 25.96
C GLY A 464 33.57 -8.04 26.54
N PRO A 465 33.02 -7.24 27.48
CA PRO A 465 33.68 -6.04 27.99
C PRO A 465 34.78 -6.31 29.01
N GLN A 466 34.83 -7.51 29.58
CA GLN A 466 35.83 -7.91 30.56
C GLN A 466 36.85 -8.82 29.90
N THR A 467 38.14 -8.51 30.07
CA THR A 467 39.22 -9.42 29.66
C THR A 467 39.35 -10.55 30.69
N LEU A 468 39.50 -11.79 30.22
CA LEU A 468 39.80 -12.93 31.06
C LEU A 468 41.20 -12.81 31.66
N ASP A 469 41.28 -12.78 33.00
CA ASP A 469 42.55 -12.84 33.71
C ASP A 469 43.04 -14.29 33.75
N CYS A 470 44.17 -14.54 33.09
CA CYS A 470 44.79 -15.85 32.99
C CYS A 470 45.95 -16.04 33.96
N ASN A 471 46.13 -15.17 34.96
CA ASN A 471 47.19 -15.34 35.93
C ASN A 471 46.96 -16.60 36.79
N ASP A 472 47.85 -17.60 36.68
CA ASP A 472 47.77 -18.84 37.46
C ASP A 472 48.57 -18.77 38.78
N ALA A 473 49.12 -17.60 39.08
CA ALA A 473 49.99 -17.29 40.20
C ALA A 473 51.31 -18.08 40.22
N ASN A 474 51.70 -18.71 39.10
CA ASN A 474 52.99 -19.34 38.94
C ASN A 474 53.99 -18.36 38.31
N GLN A 475 55.02 -17.99 39.06
CA GLN A 475 56.08 -17.09 38.57
C GLN A 475 56.85 -17.66 37.38
N CYS A 476 56.78 -18.97 37.17
CA CYS A 476 57.46 -19.67 36.08
C CYS A 476 56.62 -19.84 34.81
N THR A 477 55.54 -19.10 34.70
CA THR A 477 54.73 -19.02 33.48
C THR A 477 54.54 -17.56 33.06
N ASP A 478 54.58 -17.35 31.75
CA ASP A 478 54.06 -16.16 31.11
C ASP A 478 52.60 -16.44 30.77
N ASP A 479 51.72 -15.80 31.52
CA ASP A 479 50.28 -15.97 31.39
C ASP A 479 49.75 -14.99 30.36
N SER A 480 49.04 -15.53 29.37
CA SER A 480 48.41 -14.73 28.34
C SER A 480 47.14 -15.40 27.89
N CYS A 481 46.12 -14.60 27.64
CA CYS A 481 44.96 -15.11 26.95
C CYS A 481 45.23 -15.13 25.45
N ILE A 482 45.19 -16.31 24.85
CA ILE A 482 45.43 -16.51 23.42
C ILE A 482 44.09 -16.69 22.74
N GLN A 483 43.84 -15.88 21.72
CA GLN A 483 42.62 -15.94 20.92
C GLN A 483 42.33 -17.38 20.44
N PHE A 484 41.08 -17.82 20.56
CA PHE A 484 40.59 -19.17 20.25
C PHE A 484 41.13 -20.33 21.09
N VAL A 485 42.09 -20.09 21.98
CA VAL A 485 42.64 -21.10 22.91
C VAL A 485 42.14 -20.85 24.34
N GLY A 486 42.01 -19.58 24.72
CA GLY A 486 41.75 -19.17 26.09
C GLY A 486 43.05 -18.99 26.87
N CYS A 487 43.04 -19.30 28.17
CA CYS A 487 44.21 -19.12 29.00
C CYS A 487 45.36 -20.05 28.60
N ALA A 488 46.52 -19.45 28.31
CA ALA A 488 47.77 -20.12 28.09
C ALA A 488 48.79 -19.68 29.13
N HIS A 489 49.49 -20.66 29.70
CA HIS A 489 50.51 -20.47 30.73
C HIS A 489 51.83 -21.05 30.20
N LEU A 490 52.56 -20.25 29.42
CA LEU A 490 53.78 -20.72 28.75
C LEU A 490 54.95 -20.73 29.72
N ALA A 491 55.72 -21.81 29.78
CA ALA A 491 56.88 -21.87 30.68
C ALA A 491 57.89 -20.77 30.33
N ASN A 492 58.30 -19.98 31.33
CA ASN A 492 59.38 -19.01 31.18
C ASN A 492 60.67 -19.51 31.87
N SER A 493 61.73 -18.72 31.75
CA SER A 493 63.05 -19.01 32.36
C SER A 493 63.53 -17.86 33.23
N GLU A 494 62.59 -17.07 33.76
CA GLU A 494 62.90 -15.94 34.62
C GLU A 494 63.34 -16.41 36.02
N PRO A 495 64.02 -15.53 36.80
CA PRO A 495 64.29 -15.80 38.20
C PRO A 495 63.00 -15.99 38.99
N CYS A 496 63.02 -16.91 39.94
CA CYS A 496 61.86 -17.22 40.78
C CYS A 496 62.28 -17.42 42.23
N ASN A 497 61.33 -17.71 43.12
CA ASN A 497 61.59 -18.07 44.50
C ASN A 497 60.71 -19.27 44.88
N ASP A 498 61.32 -20.36 45.34
CA ASP A 498 60.62 -21.59 45.74
C ASP A 498 60.22 -21.59 47.23
N GLY A 499 60.51 -20.51 47.94
CA GLY A 499 60.24 -20.34 49.36
C GLY A 499 61.23 -21.07 50.27
N ASP A 500 62.25 -21.74 49.74
CA ASP A 500 63.28 -22.42 50.51
C ASP A 500 64.48 -21.48 50.74
N ALA A 501 64.76 -21.15 52.00
CA ALA A 501 65.90 -20.31 52.36
C ALA A 501 67.27 -21.03 52.16
N CYS A 502 67.26 -22.32 51.80
CA CYS A 502 68.43 -23.14 51.54
C CYS A 502 68.78 -23.29 50.06
N SER A 503 67.93 -22.80 49.16
CA SER A 503 68.26 -22.66 47.75
C SER A 503 68.84 -21.28 47.48
N VAL A 504 69.68 -21.18 46.45
CA VAL A 504 70.15 -19.89 45.96
C VAL A 504 70.15 -19.87 44.43
N GLY A 505 69.79 -18.70 43.89
CA GLY A 505 69.81 -18.43 42.46
C GLY A 505 68.78 -19.25 41.71
N GLU A 506 67.55 -19.33 42.22
CA GLU A 506 66.50 -20.12 41.61
C GLU A 506 66.07 -19.57 40.25
N ALA A 507 65.76 -20.47 39.33
CA ALA A 507 65.29 -20.13 38.00
C ALA A 507 64.19 -21.08 37.56
N CYS A 508 63.34 -20.58 36.68
CA CYS A 508 62.25 -21.37 36.12
C CYS A 508 62.76 -22.38 35.10
N ASP A 509 62.38 -23.64 35.29
CA ASP A 509 62.65 -24.75 34.37
C ASP A 509 61.42 -25.66 34.29
N GLY A 510 60.75 -25.64 33.13
CA GLY A 510 59.56 -26.44 32.88
C GLY A 510 58.41 -26.12 33.83
N LYS A 511 58.07 -24.82 33.96
CA LYS A 511 57.02 -24.27 34.86
C LYS A 511 57.27 -24.46 36.36
N THR A 512 58.44 -24.96 36.74
CA THR A 512 58.78 -25.22 38.14
C THR A 512 59.95 -24.32 38.52
N CYS A 513 59.88 -23.71 39.70
CA CYS A 513 61.01 -22.99 40.26
C CYS A 513 62.03 -24.01 40.76
N LYS A 514 63.24 -24.02 40.19
CA LYS A 514 64.30 -24.98 40.55
C LYS A 514 65.52 -24.25 41.12
N PRO A 515 66.13 -24.78 42.19
CA PRO A 515 67.36 -24.24 42.72
C PRO A 515 68.54 -24.55 41.78
N LEU A 516 69.37 -23.55 41.49
CA LEU A 516 70.63 -23.75 40.76
C LEU A 516 71.75 -24.25 41.67
N ALA A 517 71.68 -23.95 42.96
CA ALA A 517 72.60 -24.45 43.98
C ALA A 517 71.96 -24.50 45.37
N GLN A 518 72.55 -25.31 46.25
CA GLN A 518 72.24 -25.33 47.67
C GLN A 518 73.12 -24.31 48.41
N ALA A 519 72.53 -23.57 49.35
CA ALA A 519 73.23 -22.63 50.21
C ALA A 519 74.35 -23.35 50.99
N SER A 520 75.58 -22.85 50.83
CA SER A 520 76.72 -23.34 51.61
C SER A 520 76.67 -22.77 53.02
N CYS A 521 76.22 -23.57 53.97
CA CYS A 521 76.14 -23.20 55.38
C CYS A 521 77.39 -23.51 56.20
N SER A 522 78.44 -24.02 55.56
CA SER A 522 79.68 -24.38 56.24
C SER A 522 80.37 -23.18 56.86
N ASP A 523 80.56 -23.18 58.19
CA ASP A 523 81.32 -22.14 58.90
C ASP A 523 82.79 -22.56 59.14
N THR A 524 83.19 -23.75 58.65
CA THR A 524 84.52 -24.37 58.76
C THR A 524 84.94 -24.73 60.19
N ASN A 525 84.06 -24.57 61.17
CA ASN A 525 84.33 -24.91 62.56
C ASN A 525 83.96 -26.38 62.83
N PRO A 526 84.91 -27.24 63.26
CA PRO A 526 84.61 -28.65 63.53
C PRO A 526 83.67 -28.85 64.74
N CYS A 527 83.45 -27.82 65.55
CA CYS A 527 82.60 -27.86 66.74
C CYS A 527 81.15 -27.43 66.52
N THR A 528 80.78 -27.29 65.26
CA THR A 528 79.43 -26.99 64.81
C THR A 528 78.99 -28.03 63.79
N ASP A 529 77.72 -28.39 63.87
CA ASP A 529 77.01 -29.10 62.81
C ASP A 529 76.29 -28.05 61.98
N ASP A 530 76.72 -27.92 60.73
CA ASP A 530 76.23 -26.94 59.77
C ASP A 530 75.02 -27.52 59.04
N GLY A 531 73.83 -27.11 59.47
CA GLY A 531 72.57 -27.50 58.85
C GLY A 531 71.99 -26.38 58.03
N CYS A 532 71.07 -26.73 57.14
CA CYS A 532 70.19 -25.76 56.51
C CYS A 532 68.74 -26.07 56.84
N SER A 533 67.98 -25.02 57.17
CA SER A 533 66.56 -25.06 57.51
C SER A 533 65.77 -24.31 56.46
N SER A 534 64.82 -24.96 55.81
CA SER A 534 64.11 -24.37 54.66
C SER A 534 63.36 -23.07 54.96
N THR A 535 63.04 -22.80 56.22
CA THR A 535 62.36 -21.56 56.65
C THR A 535 63.29 -20.47 57.19
N VAL A 536 64.51 -20.80 57.58
CA VAL A 536 65.42 -19.90 58.32
C VAL A 536 66.76 -19.70 57.59
N GLY A 537 67.11 -20.61 56.68
CA GLY A 537 68.40 -20.66 56.00
C GLY A 537 69.43 -21.41 56.83
N CYS A 538 70.67 -20.92 56.84
CA CYS A 538 71.76 -21.58 57.54
C CYS A 538 71.55 -21.63 59.06
N LYS A 539 71.54 -22.85 59.59
CA LYS A 539 71.34 -23.17 61.00
C LYS A 539 72.57 -23.89 61.53
N ILE A 540 73.32 -23.18 62.37
CA ILE A 540 74.53 -23.69 63.01
C ILE A 540 74.17 -24.24 64.40
N THR A 541 74.50 -25.50 64.68
CA THR A 541 74.25 -26.13 66.00
C THR A 541 75.53 -26.63 66.63
N PHE A 542 75.76 -26.32 67.91
CA PHE A 542 76.96 -26.79 68.60
C PHE A 542 76.93 -28.31 68.80
N ASN A 543 78.03 -28.97 68.45
CA ASN A 543 78.18 -30.40 68.63
C ASN A 543 79.11 -30.73 69.82
N LYS A 544 79.32 -32.03 70.05
CA LYS A 544 80.22 -32.57 71.08
C LYS A 544 81.27 -33.48 70.47
N ALA A 545 81.58 -33.29 69.19
CA ALA A 545 82.54 -34.11 68.47
C ALA A 545 83.95 -33.95 69.05
N ALA A 546 84.85 -34.87 68.68
CA ALA A 546 86.27 -34.69 68.93
C ALA A 546 86.80 -33.57 68.02
N CYS A 547 87.69 -32.76 68.56
CA CYS A 547 88.34 -31.68 67.84
C CYS A 547 89.83 -31.62 68.21
N THR A 548 90.55 -30.64 67.68
CA THR A 548 91.88 -30.29 68.18
C THR A 548 91.92 -28.80 68.49
N ASP A 549 92.41 -28.45 69.67
CA ASP A 549 92.64 -27.06 70.06
C ASP A 549 94.00 -26.54 69.55
N GLY A 550 94.71 -27.36 68.75
CA GLY A 550 96.05 -27.09 68.25
C GLY A 550 97.15 -27.20 69.31
N ASN A 551 96.83 -27.68 70.51
CA ASN A 551 97.77 -27.86 71.61
C ASN A 551 98.12 -29.33 71.78
N SER A 552 99.35 -29.69 71.42
CA SER A 552 99.89 -31.06 71.55
C SER A 552 99.98 -31.56 72.99
N CYS A 553 99.76 -30.69 73.98
CA CYS A 553 99.74 -31.01 75.41
C CYS A 553 98.38 -31.41 75.95
N THR A 554 97.35 -31.43 75.12
CA THR A 554 96.00 -31.83 75.50
C THR A 554 95.56 -32.96 74.56
N THR A 555 94.90 -33.95 75.14
CA THR A 555 94.46 -35.14 74.41
C THR A 555 92.99 -35.39 74.68
N GLY A 556 92.27 -35.84 73.66
CA GLY A 556 90.83 -36.04 73.74
C GLY A 556 90.05 -34.71 73.82
N ASP A 557 90.49 -33.68 73.09
CA ASP A 557 89.75 -32.41 73.03
C ASP A 557 88.36 -32.64 72.45
N THR A 558 87.38 -31.95 73.04
CA THR A 558 85.97 -32.12 72.66
C THR A 558 85.30 -30.77 72.49
N CYS A 559 84.31 -30.75 71.61
CA CYS A 559 83.56 -29.55 71.35
C CYS A 559 82.64 -29.20 72.53
N GLY A 560 82.66 -27.92 72.91
CA GLY A 560 81.84 -27.36 73.97
C GLY A 560 81.45 -25.92 73.65
N LYS A 561 80.14 -25.64 73.61
CA LYS A 561 79.57 -24.31 73.29
C LYS A 561 80.12 -23.70 71.98
N GLY A 562 80.37 -24.54 70.96
CA GLY A 562 80.83 -24.10 69.65
C GLY A 562 82.33 -23.84 69.53
N ALA A 563 83.13 -24.17 70.55
CA ALA A 563 84.59 -24.09 70.51
C ALA A 563 85.22 -25.42 70.93
N CYS A 564 86.45 -25.67 70.47
CA CYS A 564 87.21 -26.81 70.93
C CYS A 564 87.69 -26.57 72.36
N VAL A 565 87.27 -27.42 73.29
CA VAL A 565 87.66 -27.35 74.70
C VAL A 565 88.82 -28.33 74.91
N PRO A 566 89.94 -27.87 75.49
CA PRO A 566 91.09 -28.75 75.74
C PRO A 566 90.69 -29.92 76.63
N GLY A 567 91.12 -31.12 76.23
CA GLY A 567 90.87 -32.36 76.94
C GLY A 567 91.79 -32.54 78.14
N THR A 568 92.17 -33.79 78.42
CA THR A 568 93.09 -34.08 79.52
C THR A 568 94.48 -33.57 79.19
N VAL A 569 95.07 -32.79 80.12
CA VAL A 569 96.47 -32.36 80.02
C VAL A 569 97.37 -33.59 80.04
N ALA A 570 98.24 -33.67 79.04
CA ALA A 570 99.27 -34.69 78.94
C ALA A 570 100.14 -34.67 80.19
N VAL A 571 100.19 -35.79 80.91
CA VAL A 571 101.10 -35.97 82.03
C VAL A 571 102.48 -36.25 81.44
N CYS A 572 103.35 -35.25 81.48
CA CYS A 572 104.71 -35.35 80.93
C CYS A 572 105.74 -35.92 81.91
N ASP A 573 105.31 -36.23 83.14
CA ASP A 573 106.16 -36.79 84.20
C ASP A 573 106.76 -38.13 83.78
N ASP A 574 108.08 -38.17 83.58
CA ASP A 574 108.82 -39.39 83.28
C ASP A 574 109.33 -40.10 84.54
N SER A 575 108.86 -39.68 85.72
CA SER A 575 109.23 -40.19 87.03
C SER A 575 110.71 -40.04 87.36
N ASN A 576 111.45 -39.20 86.62
CA ASN A 576 112.85 -38.91 86.89
C ASN A 576 112.96 -37.61 87.72
N PRO A 577 113.40 -37.68 88.99
CA PRO A 577 113.50 -36.49 89.85
C PRO A 577 114.59 -35.49 89.39
N CYS A 578 115.36 -35.82 88.35
CA CYS A 578 116.40 -34.95 87.79
C CYS A 578 116.02 -34.30 86.47
N THR A 579 114.82 -34.54 85.95
CA THR A 579 114.24 -33.79 84.83
C THR A 579 113.23 -32.77 85.34
N VAL A 580 113.04 -31.72 84.57
CA VAL A 580 111.92 -30.79 84.69
C VAL A 580 110.99 -31.11 83.55
N ASP A 581 109.87 -31.73 83.90
CA ASP A 581 108.84 -32.11 82.93
C ASP A 581 108.00 -30.89 82.61
N SER A 582 107.92 -30.59 81.32
CA SER A 582 107.16 -29.45 80.82
C SER A 582 106.43 -29.87 79.57
N CYS A 583 105.27 -29.26 79.33
CA CYS A 583 104.58 -29.49 78.09
C CYS A 583 104.66 -28.27 77.18
N ASP A 584 105.17 -28.48 75.97
CA ASP A 584 105.25 -27.48 74.92
C ASP A 584 104.01 -27.54 74.03
N LYS A 585 103.30 -26.42 73.92
CA LYS A 585 102.01 -26.41 73.22
C LYS A 585 102.05 -26.86 71.77
N ALA A 586 103.18 -26.69 71.07
CA ALA A 586 103.32 -27.10 69.68
C ALA A 586 103.91 -28.52 69.57
N LEU A 587 104.88 -28.85 70.43
CA LEU A 587 105.71 -30.04 70.28
C LEU A 587 105.37 -31.19 71.24
N GLY A 588 104.45 -30.98 72.20
CA GLY A 588 104.05 -31.97 73.19
C GLY A 588 104.98 -32.04 74.40
N CYS A 589 104.99 -33.17 75.10
CA CYS A 589 105.80 -33.36 76.31
C CYS A 589 107.30 -33.25 76.04
N LYS A 590 107.97 -32.44 76.86
CA LYS A 590 109.41 -32.21 76.86
C LYS A 590 109.97 -32.37 78.27
N ASN A 591 110.94 -33.27 78.41
CA ASN A 591 111.61 -33.51 79.67
C ASN A 591 113.04 -32.97 79.55
N LEU A 592 113.30 -31.83 80.21
CA LEU A 592 114.58 -31.14 80.14
C LEU A 592 115.40 -31.43 81.39
N ALA A 593 116.72 -31.44 81.28
CA ALA A 593 117.60 -31.64 82.44
C ALA A 593 117.37 -30.55 83.50
N GLY A 594 117.10 -30.97 84.74
CA GLY A 594 116.90 -30.08 85.88
C GLY A 594 118.20 -29.54 86.49
N ASN A 595 118.06 -28.81 87.59
CA ASN A 595 119.20 -28.17 88.24
C ASN A 595 120.19 -29.17 88.84
N ASN A 596 121.46 -29.01 88.49
CA ASN A 596 122.54 -29.81 89.05
C ASN A 596 122.70 -29.54 90.56
N GLY A 597 122.92 -30.60 91.34
CA GLY A 597 123.09 -30.52 92.80
C GLY A 597 121.82 -30.74 93.63
N SER A 598 120.65 -30.85 92.98
CA SER A 598 119.38 -31.19 93.64
C SER A 598 119.41 -32.62 94.18
N GLY A 599 118.91 -32.86 95.40
CA GLY A 599 118.87 -34.21 95.98
C GLY A 599 117.85 -35.09 95.24
N CYS A 600 118.29 -36.25 94.76
CA CYS A 600 117.46 -37.19 93.98
C CYS A 600 117.38 -38.59 94.62
N GLY A 601 117.89 -38.72 95.85
CA GLY A 601 117.91 -39.94 96.65
C GLY A 601 118.91 -39.82 97.81
N PRO A 602 118.98 -40.81 98.72
CA PRO A 602 119.89 -40.78 99.85
C PRO A 602 121.35 -40.72 99.36
N GLY A 603 122.00 -39.57 99.54
CA GLY A 603 123.40 -39.34 99.14
C GLY A 603 123.63 -39.10 97.64
N LYS A 604 122.60 -38.94 96.82
CA LYS A 604 122.71 -38.71 95.37
C LYS A 604 122.22 -37.34 94.94
N VAL A 605 122.87 -36.79 93.92
CA VAL A 605 122.54 -35.48 93.35
C VAL A 605 122.28 -35.55 91.85
N CYS A 606 121.45 -34.64 91.35
CA CYS A 606 121.21 -34.52 89.92
C CYS A 606 122.44 -33.94 89.20
N LEU A 607 122.84 -34.57 88.10
CA LEU A 607 123.87 -34.08 87.18
C LEU A 607 123.44 -34.35 85.72
N GLY A 608 123.19 -33.29 84.96
CA GLY A 608 122.86 -33.38 83.52
C GLY A 608 121.55 -34.14 83.22
N GLY A 609 120.56 -34.08 84.12
CA GLY A 609 119.27 -34.77 83.94
C GLY A 609 119.20 -36.19 84.51
N ALA A 610 120.27 -36.70 85.11
CA ALA A 610 120.32 -38.03 85.73
C ALA A 610 120.65 -37.97 87.22
N CYS A 611 120.08 -38.90 88.01
CA CYS A 611 120.39 -39.04 89.43
C CYS A 611 121.64 -39.90 89.63
N GLN A 612 122.73 -39.30 90.12
CA GLN A 612 124.02 -39.98 90.21
C GLN A 612 124.50 -40.10 91.65
#